data_AF-A0A3M3WEL9-F1
#
_entry.id   AF-A0A3M3WEL9-F1
#
_cell.length_a   1.000
_cell.length_b   1.000
_cell.length_c   1.000
_cell.angle_alpha   90.00
_cell.angle_beta   90.00
_cell.angle_gamma   90.00
#
_symmetry.space_group_name_H-M   'P 1'
#
loop_
_entity.id
_entity.type
_entity.pdbx_description
1 polymer ?
#
loop_
_entity_poly.entity_id
_entity_poly.type
_entity_poly.pdbx_seq_one_letter_code
_entity_poly.pdbx_strand_id
1 'polypeptide(L)'
;MGHEIAHALREHGREAMSKAYGVSMAKQGAGALLGLGQDSLALADTVVNYSLTLPNSRSNENEADLLGLELAARAGYNPNAAITLWQKMTQNSGGSQPEFMSTHPASESRIASLQAAIPKVMPLYQKAAKS
;
A
#
# COMPACT_ATOMS: atom_id res chain seq x y z
N MET A 1 -8.61 4.88 -7.55
CA MET A 1 -9.47 5.45 -6.48
C MET A 1 -9.83 4.43 -5.40
N GLY A 2 -10.47 3.30 -5.70
CA GLY A 2 -10.81 2.30 -4.66
C GLY A 2 -9.60 1.84 -3.82
N HIS A 3 -8.44 1.66 -4.47
CA HIS A 3 -7.15 1.34 -3.82
C HIS A 3 -6.74 2.39 -2.77
N GLU A 4 -6.68 3.66 -3.14
CA GLU A 4 -6.31 4.75 -2.20
C GLU A 4 -7.31 4.93 -1.07
N ILE A 5 -8.60 4.76 -1.36
CA ILE A 5 -9.64 4.78 -0.32
C ILE A 5 -9.41 3.64 0.66
N ALA A 6 -9.02 2.46 0.19
CA ALA A 6 -8.69 1.33 1.05
C ALA A 6 -7.44 1.58 1.91
N HIS A 7 -6.39 2.22 1.37
CA HIS A 7 -5.24 2.65 2.16
C HIS A 7 -5.65 3.60 3.30
N ALA A 8 -6.53 4.57 3.01
CA ALA A 8 -7.02 5.50 4.01
C ALA A 8 -7.89 4.79 5.07
N LEU A 9 -8.81 3.92 4.65
CA LEU A 9 -9.68 3.16 5.55
C LEU A 9 -8.91 2.18 6.45
N ARG A 10 -7.82 1.60 5.95
CA ARG A 10 -6.93 0.72 6.73
C ARG A 10 -5.83 1.48 7.47
N GLU A 11 -5.78 2.79 7.32
CA GLU A 11 -4.82 3.66 7.98
C GLU A 11 -3.36 3.21 7.77
N HIS A 12 -3.03 2.68 6.59
CA HIS A 12 -1.69 2.15 6.28
C HIS A 12 -0.58 3.19 6.48
N GLY A 13 -0.87 4.46 6.19
CA GLY A 13 0.07 5.56 6.48
C GLY A 13 0.32 5.74 7.98
N ARG A 14 -0.73 5.66 8.81
CA ARG A 14 -0.59 5.72 10.28
C ARG A 14 0.16 4.51 10.82
N GLU A 15 -0.08 3.32 10.26
CA GLU A 15 0.67 2.11 10.59
C GLU A 15 2.17 2.27 10.29
N ALA A 16 2.52 2.78 9.10
CA ALA A 16 3.90 3.04 8.71
C ALA A 16 4.56 4.06 9.66
N MET A 17 3.86 5.17 9.96
CA MET A 17 4.33 6.15 10.94
C MET A 17 4.56 5.52 12.31
N SER A 18 3.60 4.74 12.82
CA SER A 18 3.70 4.10 14.12
C SER A 18 4.89 3.12 14.20
N LYS A 19 5.16 2.38 13.11
CA LYS A 19 6.33 1.50 13.01
C LYS A 19 7.63 2.31 13.02
N ALA A 20 7.69 3.40 12.25
CA ALA A 20 8.86 4.28 12.20
C ALA A 20 9.19 4.87 13.58
N TYR A 21 8.17 5.36 14.30
CA TYR A 21 8.33 5.88 15.66
C TYR A 21 8.75 4.78 16.65
N GLY A 22 8.15 3.59 16.59
CA GLY A 22 8.54 2.48 17.45
C GLY A 22 10.01 2.08 17.27
N VAL A 23 10.48 2.00 16.01
CA VAL A 23 11.88 1.73 15.69
C VAL A 23 12.79 2.85 16.20
N SER A 24 12.39 4.11 16.02
CA SER A 24 13.12 5.28 16.52
C SER A 24 13.27 5.25 18.05
N MET A 25 12.18 5.02 18.78
CA MET A 25 12.20 4.92 20.24
C MET A 25 13.07 3.76 20.73
N ALA A 26 12.97 2.58 20.10
CA ALA A 26 13.80 1.44 20.44
C ALA A 26 15.30 1.75 20.27
N LYS A 27 15.66 2.44 19.17
CA LYS A 27 17.04 2.87 18.92
C LYS A 27 17.52 3.92 19.90
N GLN A 28 16.70 4.89 20.27
CA GLN A 28 17.03 5.88 21.31
C GLN A 28 17.27 5.21 22.66
N GLY A 29 16.41 4.26 23.06
CA GLY A 29 16.61 3.49 24.29
C GLY A 29 17.90 2.66 24.29
N ALA A 30 18.21 1.99 23.17
CA ALA A 30 19.48 1.28 23.01
C ALA A 30 20.68 2.23 23.02
N GLY A 31 20.58 3.38 22.36
CA GLY A 31 21.63 4.41 22.35
C GLY A 31 21.90 4.98 23.74
N ALA A 32 20.86 5.23 24.53
CA ALA A 32 20.98 5.68 25.91
C ALA A 32 21.69 4.64 26.80
N LEU A 33 21.37 3.35 26.63
CA LEU A 33 22.06 2.25 27.34
C LEU A 33 23.53 2.10 26.93
N LEU A 34 23.86 2.40 25.67
CA LEU A 34 25.21 2.30 25.12
C LEU A 34 26.03 3.60 25.24
N GLY A 35 25.46 4.66 25.85
CA GLY A 35 26.15 5.95 26.04
C GLY A 35 26.32 6.78 24.76
N LEU A 36 25.54 6.49 23.71
CA LEU A 36 25.55 7.23 22.45
C LEU A 36 24.75 8.54 22.63
N GLY A 37 25.46 9.65 22.85
CA GLY A 37 24.91 11.00 23.00
C GLY A 37 24.24 11.55 21.73
N GLN A 38 24.17 12.88 21.60
CA GLN A 38 23.40 13.70 20.62
C GLN A 38 23.29 13.16 19.17
N ASP A 39 24.27 12.39 18.70
CA ASP A 39 24.25 11.67 17.41
C ASP A 39 23.06 10.69 17.28
N SER A 40 22.54 10.19 18.40
CA SER A 40 21.40 9.26 18.46
C SER A 40 20.07 9.92 18.06
N LEU A 41 19.91 11.23 18.30
CA LEU A 41 18.73 12.00 17.88
C LEU A 41 18.74 12.30 16.38
N ALA A 42 19.88 12.71 15.81
CA ALA A 42 20.00 12.94 14.36
C ALA A 42 19.78 11.64 13.55
N LEU A 43 20.24 10.51 14.08
CA LEU A 43 20.02 9.20 13.49
C LEU A 43 18.52 8.80 13.54
N ALA A 44 17.85 9.11 14.65
CA ALA A 44 16.42 8.86 14.83
C ALA A 44 15.56 9.61 13.79
N ASP A 45 15.81 10.90 13.59
CA ASP A 45 15.09 11.71 12.59
C ASP A 45 15.34 11.22 11.16
N THR A 46 16.56 10.83 10.85
CA THR A 46 16.91 10.26 9.55
C THR A 46 16.16 8.95 9.30
N VAL A 47 16.07 8.08 10.31
CA VAL A 47 15.34 6.80 10.22
C VAL A 47 13.85 7.03 10.03
N VAL A 48 13.25 7.98 10.74
CA VAL A 48 11.83 8.32 10.58
C VAL A 48 11.59 8.86 9.17
N ASN A 49 12.33 9.88 8.74
CA ASN A 49 12.20 10.45 7.40
C ASN A 49 12.36 9.41 6.30
N TYR A 50 13.40 8.57 6.39
CA TYR A 50 13.61 7.49 5.43
C TYR A 50 12.43 6.51 5.43
N SER A 51 11.93 6.12 6.60
CA SER A 51 10.80 5.19 6.72
C SER A 51 9.50 5.75 6.13
N LEU A 52 9.30 7.07 6.18
CA LEU A 52 8.15 7.73 5.56
C LEU A 52 8.25 7.81 4.03
N THR A 53 9.47 7.75 3.49
CA THR A 53 9.71 7.71 2.03
C THR A 53 9.73 6.29 1.46
N LEU A 54 9.63 5.26 2.32
CA LEU A 54 9.61 3.88 1.85
C LEU A 54 8.30 3.57 1.12
N PRO A 55 8.35 2.73 0.08
CA PRO A 55 7.14 2.24 -0.58
C PRO A 55 6.25 1.47 0.40
N ASN A 56 4.96 1.42 0.10
CA ASN A 56 4.02 0.61 0.87
C ASN A 56 4.46 -0.86 0.91
N SER A 57 4.17 -1.52 2.03
CA SER A 57 4.46 -2.94 2.18
C SER A 57 3.60 -3.77 1.21
N ARG A 58 4.12 -4.93 0.77
CA ARG A 58 3.37 -5.84 -0.10
C ARG A 58 2.05 -6.32 0.50
N SER A 59 1.99 -6.46 1.83
CA SER A 59 0.77 -6.83 2.55
C SER A 59 -0.27 -5.71 2.48
N ASN A 60 0.16 -4.46 2.71
CA ASN A 60 -0.71 -3.30 2.70
C ASN A 60 -1.26 -3.04 1.29
N GLU A 61 -0.42 -3.20 0.27
CA GLU A 61 -0.84 -3.15 -1.13
C GLU A 61 -1.88 -4.22 -1.48
N ASN A 62 -1.65 -5.48 -1.07
CA ASN A 62 -2.59 -6.57 -1.34
C ASN A 62 -3.93 -6.37 -0.60
N GLU A 63 -3.87 -5.86 0.63
CA GLU A 63 -5.08 -5.53 1.39
C GLU A 63 -5.87 -4.39 0.76
N ALA A 64 -5.17 -3.34 0.32
CA ALA A 64 -5.76 -2.21 -0.38
C ALA A 64 -6.36 -2.61 -1.74
N ASP A 65 -5.72 -3.51 -2.48
CA ASP A 65 -6.25 -4.09 -3.72
C ASP A 65 -7.60 -4.78 -3.48
N LEU A 66 -7.65 -5.68 -2.50
CA LEU A 66 -8.84 -6.51 -2.26
C LEU A 66 -10.02 -5.68 -1.77
N LEU A 67 -9.79 -4.79 -0.81
CA LEU A 67 -10.83 -3.90 -0.31
C LEU A 67 -11.23 -2.88 -1.37
N GLY A 68 -10.26 -2.32 -2.09
CA GLY A 68 -10.49 -1.38 -3.18
C GLY A 68 -11.29 -2.00 -4.33
N LEU A 69 -11.06 -3.28 -4.65
CA LEU A 69 -11.82 -4.05 -5.63
C LEU A 69 -13.28 -4.21 -5.21
N GLU A 70 -13.54 -4.51 -3.94
CA GLU A 70 -14.89 -4.61 -3.39
C GLU A 70 -15.61 -3.26 -3.43
N LEU A 71 -14.94 -2.18 -2.99
CA LEU A 71 -15.49 -0.82 -3.03
C LEU A 71 -15.84 -0.41 -4.46
N ALA A 72 -14.95 -0.67 -5.41
CA ALA A 72 -15.19 -0.40 -6.82
C ALA A 72 -16.40 -1.18 -7.35
N ALA A 73 -16.50 -2.47 -7.02
CA ALA A 73 -17.64 -3.31 -7.40
C ALA A 73 -18.96 -2.73 -6.85
N ARG A 74 -19.01 -2.39 -5.55
CA ARG A 74 -20.18 -1.79 -4.91
C ARG A 74 -20.57 -0.43 -5.52
N ALA A 75 -19.59 0.31 -6.03
CA ALA A 75 -19.80 1.58 -6.74
C ALA A 75 -20.17 1.40 -8.22
N GLY A 76 -20.37 0.17 -8.70
CA GLY A 76 -20.79 -0.10 -10.08
C GLY A 76 -19.66 -0.10 -11.10
N TYR A 77 -18.39 -0.17 -10.67
CA TYR A 77 -17.25 -0.35 -11.57
C TYR A 77 -16.96 -1.84 -11.79
N ASN A 78 -16.66 -2.21 -13.05
CA ASN A 78 -16.34 -3.59 -13.41
C ASN A 78 -15.04 -4.06 -12.70
N PRO A 79 -15.08 -5.08 -11.82
CA PRO A 79 -13.91 -5.60 -11.11
C PRO A 79 -12.78 -6.07 -12.04
N ASN A 80 -13.08 -6.53 -13.25
CA ASN A 80 -12.06 -6.94 -14.22
C ASN A 80 -11.18 -5.77 -14.69
N ALA A 81 -11.66 -4.52 -14.58
CA ALA A 81 -10.88 -3.35 -14.95
C ALA A 81 -9.62 -3.18 -14.07
N ALA A 82 -9.64 -3.68 -12.82
CA ALA A 82 -8.46 -3.68 -11.96
C ALA A 82 -7.30 -4.50 -12.55
N ILE A 83 -7.59 -5.65 -13.16
CA ILE A 83 -6.57 -6.50 -13.81
C ILE A 83 -5.97 -5.77 -15.01
N THR A 84 -6.82 -5.20 -15.86
CA THR A 84 -6.37 -4.45 -17.04
C THR A 84 -5.52 -3.24 -16.65
N LEU A 85 -5.88 -2.53 -15.58
CA LEU A 85 -5.10 -1.41 -15.06
C LEU A 85 -3.69 -1.86 -14.69
N TRP A 86 -3.56 -2.89 -13.85
CA TRP A 86 -2.26 -3.41 -13.40
C TRP A 86 -1.41 -3.95 -14.55
N GLN A 87 -2.01 -4.68 -15.49
CA GLN A 87 -1.31 -5.15 -16.69
C GLN A 87 -0.73 -4.00 -17.51
N LYS A 88 -1.52 -2.93 -17.75
CA LYS A 88 -1.08 -1.76 -18.50
C LYS A 88 0.04 -1.01 -17.77
N MET A 89 -0.06 -0.84 -16.46
CA MET A 89 0.99 -0.18 -15.69
C MET A 89 2.30 -0.99 -15.74
N THR A 90 2.25 -2.32 -15.62
CA THR A 90 3.44 -3.19 -15.70
C THR A 90 4.04 -3.24 -17.10
N GLN A 91 3.25 -3.14 -18.17
CA GLN A 91 3.76 -3.11 -19.54
C GLN A 91 4.46 -1.78 -19.87
N ASN A 92 4.02 -0.68 -19.25
CA ASN A 92 4.55 0.66 -19.52
C ASN A 92 5.81 1.03 -18.72
N SER A 93 6.39 0.12 -17.94
CA SER A 93 7.60 0.38 -17.14
C SER A 93 8.92 0.23 -17.90
N GLY A 94 8.90 0.03 -19.22
CA GLY A 94 10.08 -0.24 -20.05
C GLY A 94 11.03 0.94 -20.33
N GLY A 95 10.68 2.17 -19.96
CA GLY A 95 11.53 3.37 -20.15
C GLY A 95 11.83 4.14 -18.86
N SER A 96 10.89 4.11 -17.91
CA SER A 96 11.05 4.57 -16.52
C SER A 96 9.90 3.97 -15.70
N GLN A 97 10.12 3.71 -14.41
CA GLN A 97 9.05 3.25 -13.54
C GLN A 97 8.01 4.38 -13.38
N PRO A 98 6.71 4.13 -13.60
CA PRO A 98 5.68 5.14 -13.35
C PRO A 98 5.73 5.62 -11.90
N GLU A 99 5.53 6.92 -11.65
CA GLU A 99 5.57 7.52 -10.30
C GLU A 99 4.70 6.75 -9.28
N PHE A 100 3.52 6.30 -9.72
CA PHE A 100 2.63 5.49 -8.91
C PHE A 100 3.28 4.19 -8.42
N MET A 101 4.08 3.54 -9.26
CA MET A 101 4.78 2.31 -8.88
C MET A 101 5.95 2.55 -7.92
N SER A 102 6.43 3.78 -7.77
CA SER A 102 7.46 4.14 -6.79
C SER A 102 6.93 4.05 -5.36
N THR A 103 5.65 4.38 -5.14
CA THR A 103 4.99 4.27 -3.83
C THR A 103 4.12 3.01 -3.68
N HIS A 104 3.64 2.46 -4.79
CA HIS A 104 2.80 1.25 -4.87
C HIS A 104 3.49 0.18 -5.72
N PRO A 105 4.44 -0.58 -5.14
CA PRO A 105 5.17 -1.58 -5.89
C PRO A 105 4.23 -2.66 -6.45
N ALA A 106 4.33 -2.90 -7.75
CA ALA A 106 3.60 -3.98 -8.41
C ALA A 106 4.21 -5.34 -8.07
N SER A 107 3.39 -6.39 -8.03
CA SER A 107 3.87 -7.78 -8.00
C SER A 107 2.92 -8.70 -8.76
N GLU A 108 3.46 -9.77 -9.35
CA GLU A 108 2.65 -10.79 -10.04
C GLU A 108 1.62 -11.44 -9.10
N SER A 109 1.98 -11.58 -7.83
CA SER A 109 1.09 -12.12 -6.79
C SER A 109 -0.16 -11.27 -6.54
N ARG A 110 -0.10 -9.96 -6.78
CA ARG A 110 -1.26 -9.05 -6.62
C ARG A 110 -2.29 -9.26 -7.71
N ILE A 111 -1.85 -9.40 -8.97
CA ILE A 111 -2.74 -9.73 -10.10
C ILE A 111 -3.44 -11.07 -9.85
N ALA A 112 -2.71 -12.09 -9.40
CA ALA A 112 -3.28 -13.39 -9.06
C ALA A 112 -4.31 -13.28 -7.92
N SER A 113 -4.02 -12.47 -6.90
CA SER A 113 -4.93 -12.26 -5.76
C SER A 113 -6.22 -11.54 -6.19
N LEU A 114 -6.11 -10.52 -7.04
CA LEU A 114 -7.26 -9.84 -7.63
C LEU A 114 -8.10 -10.80 -8.48
N GLN A 115 -7.47 -11.61 -9.35
CA GLN A 115 -8.17 -12.61 -10.15
C GLN A 115 -8.96 -13.60 -9.29
N ALA A 116 -8.36 -14.09 -8.20
CA ALA A 116 -9.03 -14.98 -7.26
C ALA A 116 -10.17 -14.31 -6.48
N ALA A 117 -10.12 -12.98 -6.30
CA ALA A 117 -11.13 -12.22 -5.58
C ALA A 117 -12.32 -11.79 -6.46
N ILE A 118 -12.12 -11.60 -7.78
CA ILE A 118 -13.15 -11.16 -8.71
C ILE A 118 -14.47 -11.94 -8.58
N PRO A 119 -14.49 -13.29 -8.55
CA PRO A 119 -15.73 -14.05 -8.41
C PRO A 119 -16.54 -13.69 -7.16
N LYS A 120 -15.86 -13.28 -6.06
CA LYS A 120 -16.49 -12.95 -4.78
C LYS A 120 -17.19 -11.59 -4.82
N VAL A 121 -16.63 -10.62 -5.54
CA VAL A 121 -17.16 -9.25 -5.63
C VAL A 121 -18.09 -9.07 -6.83
N MET A 122 -18.10 -10.03 -7.76
CA MET A 122 -18.88 -9.94 -8.98
C MET A 122 -20.39 -9.74 -8.76
N PRO A 123 -21.03 -10.44 -7.78
CA PRO A 123 -22.42 -10.19 -7.44
C PRO A 123 -22.71 -8.77 -6.94
N LEU A 124 -21.73 -8.12 -6.27
CA LEU A 124 -21.89 -6.75 -5.76
C LEU A 124 -22.00 -5.74 -6.92
N TYR A 125 -21.13 -5.87 -7.92
CA TYR A 125 -21.21 -5.09 -9.16
C TYR A 125 -22.52 -5.30 -9.91
N GLN A 126 -22.96 -6.56 -10.07
CA GLN A 126 -24.21 -6.87 -10.75
C GLN A 126 -25.43 -6.29 -10.03
N LYS A 127 -25.38 -6.18 -8.70
CA LYS A 127 -26.42 -5.51 -7.91
C LYS A 127 -26.38 -4.00 -8.11
N ALA A 128 -25.19 -3.39 -8.06
CA ALA A 128 -25.03 -1.95 -8.24
C ALA A 128 -25.48 -1.48 -9.64
N ALA A 129 -25.19 -2.26 -10.69
CA ALA A 129 -25.59 -1.95 -12.06
C ALA A 129 -27.12 -1.96 -12.32
N LYS A 130 -27.91 -2.45 -11.36
CA LYS A 130 -29.38 -2.50 -11.42
C LYS A 130 -30.06 -1.40 -10.59
N SER A 131 -29.28 -0.60 -9.86
CA SER A 131 -29.75 0.49 -9.00
C SER A 131 -29.65 1.82 -9.74
#